data_AF-A0A2N5MHP7-F1
#
_entry.id   AF-A0A2N5MHP7-F1
#
_cell.length_a   1.000
_cell.length_b   1.000
_cell.length_c   1.000
_cell.angle_alpha   90.00
_cell.angle_beta   90.00
_cell.angle_gamma   90.00
#
_symmetry.space_group_name_H-M   'P 1'
#
loop_
_entity.id
_entity.type
_entity.pdbx_description
1 polymer ?
#
loop_
_entity_poly.entity_id
_entity_poly.type
_entity_poly.pdbx_seq_one_letter_code
_entity_poly.pdbx_strand_id
1 'polypeptide(L)'
;MFDILPLDNEASEVISLKKTFFWTATSIFLVLLLSVLLYRELSLLHFINLTFYIAGGLLSVSLLAMVTQKGFFDAIFLSFRTVLDRTDNKEEKKPLSKLISFDYSTLFSVGISLLVIMLAALSLYYL
;
A
#
# COMPACT_ATOMS: atom_id res chain seq x y z
N MET A 1 -14.41 39.38 10.26
CA MET A 1 -13.67 38.17 10.65
C MET A 1 -13.28 37.51 9.34
N PHE A 2 -12.00 37.57 8.98
CA PHE A 2 -11.51 37.20 7.65
C PHE A 2 -11.65 35.69 7.45
N ASP A 3 -12.30 35.27 6.36
CA ASP A 3 -12.33 33.88 5.90
C ASP A 3 -10.89 33.43 5.62
N ILE A 4 -10.36 32.60 6.53
CA ILE A 4 -9.16 31.80 6.24
C ILE A 4 -9.70 30.53 5.57
N LEU A 5 -9.90 30.62 4.26
CA LEU A 5 -10.19 29.49 3.38
C LEU A 5 -9.15 28.35 3.58
N PRO A 6 -9.52 27.07 3.37
CA PRO A 6 -8.64 25.91 3.57
C PRO A 6 -7.63 25.76 2.41
N LEU A 7 -6.64 26.65 2.33
CA LEU A 7 -5.62 26.63 1.26
C LEU A 7 -4.44 25.68 1.56
N ASP A 8 -4.34 25.14 2.78
CA ASP A 8 -3.26 24.23 3.18
C ASP A 8 -3.55 22.77 2.82
N ASN A 9 -4.82 22.36 2.89
CA ASN A 9 -5.24 20.98 2.65
C ASN A 9 -5.15 20.59 1.15
N GLU A 10 -5.64 21.45 0.23
CA GLU A 10 -5.57 21.18 -1.22
C GLU A 10 -4.13 21.08 -1.73
N ALA A 11 -3.24 21.95 -1.26
CA ALA A 11 -1.83 21.92 -1.66
C ALA A 11 -1.12 20.63 -1.21
N SER A 12 -1.43 20.15 0.00
CA SER A 12 -0.88 18.90 0.53
C SER A 12 -1.37 17.67 -0.23
N GLU A 13 -2.64 17.67 -0.62
CA GLU A 13 -3.27 16.59 -1.37
C GLU A 13 -2.67 16.49 -2.78
N VAL A 14 -2.52 17.61 -3.49
CA VAL A 14 -1.93 17.66 -4.82
C VAL A 14 -0.47 17.17 -4.83
N ILE A 15 0.30 17.46 -3.78
CA ILE A 15 1.69 16.97 -3.65
C ILE A 15 1.71 15.45 -3.46
N SER A 16 0.81 14.89 -2.65
CA SER A 16 0.68 13.45 -2.42
C SER A 16 0.24 12.68 -3.68
N LEU A 17 -0.65 13.29 -4.48
CA LEU A 17 -1.12 12.74 -5.76
C LEU A 17 0.02 12.72 -6.80
N LYS A 18 0.79 13.80 -6.91
CA LYS A 18 1.97 13.85 -7.81
C LYS A 18 2.99 12.78 -7.44
N LYS A 19 3.25 12.58 -6.14
CA LYS A 19 4.15 11.53 -5.65
C LYS A 19 3.62 10.14 -6.01
N THR A 20 2.34 9.86 -5.76
CA THR A 20 1.70 8.57 -6.07
C THR A 20 1.70 8.29 -7.57
N PHE A 21 1.44 9.31 -8.40
CA PHE A 21 1.49 9.21 -9.84
C PHE A 21 2.90 8.87 -10.34
N PHE A 22 3.93 9.55 -9.80
CA PHE A 22 5.32 9.28 -10.15
C PHE A 22 5.71 7.84 -9.81
N TRP A 23 5.39 7.37 -8.61
CA TRP A 23 5.64 5.97 -8.20
C TRP A 23 4.89 4.97 -9.09
N THR A 24 3.63 5.24 -9.40
CA THR A 24 2.82 4.39 -10.29
C THR A 24 3.46 4.33 -11.69
N ALA A 25 3.87 5.47 -12.24
CA ALA A 25 4.53 5.53 -13.54
C ALA A 25 5.87 4.77 -13.55
N THR A 26 6.67 4.89 -12.49
CA THR A 26 7.89 4.10 -12.32
C THR A 26 7.59 2.61 -12.26
N SER A 27 6.56 2.19 -11.53
CA SER A 27 6.16 0.77 -11.46
C SER A 27 5.70 0.25 -12.83
N ILE A 28 4.91 1.02 -13.59
CA ILE A 28 4.49 0.65 -14.94
C ILE A 28 5.71 0.52 -15.87
N PHE A 29 6.63 1.48 -15.82
CA PHE A 29 7.85 1.42 -16.61
C PHE A 29 8.70 0.18 -16.26
N LEU A 30 8.81 -0.14 -14.97
CA LEU A 30 9.50 -1.33 -14.49
C LEU A 30 8.82 -2.62 -14.97
N VAL A 31 7.50 -2.68 -14.94
CA VAL A 31 6.71 -3.81 -15.47
C VAL A 31 6.96 -3.98 -16.97
N LEU A 32 6.92 -2.90 -17.74
CA LEU A 32 7.19 -2.94 -19.18
C LEU A 32 8.60 -3.43 -19.47
N LEU A 33 9.59 -2.94 -18.72
CA LEU A 33 10.99 -3.36 -18.85
C LEU A 33 11.16 -4.85 -18.51
N LEU A 34 10.58 -5.33 -17.40
CA LEU A 34 10.59 -6.74 -17.05
C LEU A 34 9.85 -7.60 -18.08
N SER A 35 8.75 -7.13 -18.64
CA SER A 35 8.01 -7.86 -19.67
C SER A 35 8.85 -8.08 -20.92
N VAL A 36 9.59 -7.06 -21.37
CA VAL A 36 10.52 -7.17 -22.50
C VAL A 36 11.70 -8.09 -22.17
N LEU A 37 12.24 -7.98 -20.95
CA LEU A 37 13.42 -8.74 -20.53
C LEU A 37 13.14 -10.23 -20.31
N LEU A 38 12.00 -10.57 -19.70
CA LEU A 38 11.64 -11.95 -19.32
C LEU A 38 10.99 -12.73 -20.45
N TYR A 39 10.08 -12.10 -21.20
CA TYR A 39 9.23 -12.80 -22.16
C TYR A 39 9.67 -12.63 -23.61
N ARG A 40 10.56 -11.66 -23.93
CA ARG A 40 11.03 -11.32 -25.29
C ARG A 40 9.95 -11.00 -26.33
N GLU A 41 8.68 -11.14 -25.97
CA GLU A 41 7.50 -10.76 -26.74
C GLU A 41 6.62 -9.84 -25.91
N LEU A 42 6.18 -8.74 -26.52
CA LEU A 42 5.23 -7.80 -25.93
C LEU A 42 3.80 -8.33 -26.08
N SER A 43 3.49 -9.43 -25.39
CA SER A 43 2.12 -9.92 -25.29
C SER A 43 1.37 -9.16 -24.20
N LEU A 44 0.15 -8.71 -24.52
CA LEU A 44 -0.74 -8.06 -23.57
C LEU A 44 -1.01 -8.95 -22.35
N LEU A 45 -1.03 -10.27 -22.54
CA LEU A 45 -1.20 -11.25 -21.46
C LEU A 45 -0.03 -11.25 -20.46
N HIS A 46 1.21 -11.11 -20.94
CA HIS A 46 2.39 -11.06 -20.06
C HIS A 46 2.42 -9.77 -19.26
N PHE A 47 2.04 -8.64 -19.87
CA PHE A 47 1.88 -7.37 -19.18
C PHE A 47 0.84 -7.46 -18.06
N ILE A 48 -0.35 -8.01 -18.36
CA ILE A 48 -1.42 -8.21 -17.37
C ILE A 48 -0.93 -9.08 -16.21
N ASN A 49 -0.33 -10.24 -16.49
CA ASN A 49 0.14 -11.17 -15.46
C ASN A 49 1.19 -10.52 -14.56
N LEU A 50 2.19 -9.86 -15.14
CA LEU A 50 3.26 -9.26 -14.36
C LEU A 50 2.75 -8.07 -13.52
N THR A 51 1.88 -7.24 -14.09
CA THR A 51 1.22 -6.15 -13.36
C THR A 51 0.39 -6.70 -12.20
N PHE A 52 -0.31 -7.82 -12.40
CA PHE A 52 -1.10 -8.47 -11.34
C PHE A 52 -0.22 -8.94 -10.18
N TYR A 53 0.90 -9.63 -10.46
CA TYR A 53 1.80 -10.09 -9.40
C TYR A 53 2.39 -8.92 -8.61
N ILE A 54 2.80 -7.85 -9.29
CA ILE A 54 3.34 -6.65 -8.63
C ILE A 54 2.27 -5.94 -7.81
N ALA A 55 1.09 -5.68 -8.40
CA ALA A 55 -0.03 -5.04 -7.70
C ALA A 55 -0.48 -5.87 -6.49
N GLY A 56 -0.63 -7.18 -6.66
CA GLY A 56 -0.98 -8.12 -5.59
C GLY A 56 0.05 -8.13 -4.46
N GLY A 57 1.34 -8.11 -4.78
CA GLY A 57 2.42 -8.00 -3.79
C GLY A 57 2.36 -6.69 -3.00
N LEU A 58 2.24 -5.55 -3.69
CA LEU A 58 2.13 -4.24 -3.05
C LEU A 58 0.89 -4.15 -2.15
N LEU A 59 -0.26 -4.62 -2.62
CA LEU A 59 -1.51 -4.63 -1.85
C LEU A 59 -1.41 -5.55 -0.63
N SER A 60 -0.82 -6.73 -0.78
CA SER A 60 -0.63 -7.66 0.34
C SER A 60 0.24 -7.06 1.42
N VAL A 61 1.39 -6.48 1.05
CA VAL A 61 2.31 -5.84 2.00
C VAL A 61 1.69 -4.61 2.65
N SER A 62 1.01 -3.75 1.88
CA SER A 62 0.37 -2.54 2.42
C SER A 62 -0.80 -2.87 3.35
N LEU A 63 -1.62 -3.87 3.02
CA LEU A 63 -2.69 -4.35 3.90
C LEU A 63 -2.14 -4.98 5.18
N LEU A 64 -1.07 -5.80 5.09
CA LEU A 64 -0.40 -6.33 6.27
C LEU A 64 0.15 -5.21 7.16
N ALA A 65 0.81 -4.21 6.57
CA ALA A 65 1.30 -3.05 7.30
C ALA A 65 0.16 -2.25 7.95
N MET A 66 -0.96 -2.08 7.23
CA MET A 66 -2.16 -1.40 7.75
C MET A 66 -2.76 -2.14 8.95
N VAL A 67 -2.92 -3.46 8.86
CA VAL A 67 -3.39 -4.29 9.98
C VAL A 67 -2.41 -4.18 11.15
N THR A 68 -1.11 -4.17 10.85
CA THR A 68 -0.07 -4.12 11.87
C THR A 68 -0.08 -2.80 12.66
N GLN A 69 -0.19 -1.69 11.94
CA GLN A 69 -0.17 -0.35 12.52
C GLN A 69 -1.48 0.05 13.18
N LYS A 70 -2.63 -0.51 12.75
CA LYS A 70 -3.93 -0.24 13.39
C LYS A 70 -4.08 -0.82 14.80
N GLY A 71 -3.04 -1.43 15.36
CA GLY A 71 -3.05 -1.99 16.71
C GLY A 71 -3.65 -3.39 16.80
N PHE A 72 -3.80 -4.10 15.68
CA PHE A 72 -4.21 -5.51 15.69
C PHE A 72 -3.25 -6.37 16.52
N PHE A 73 -1.94 -6.17 16.33
CA PHE A 73 -0.94 -6.85 17.15
C PHE A 73 -0.98 -6.38 18.60
N ASP A 74 -1.23 -5.09 18.87
CA ASP A 74 -1.37 -4.61 20.25
C ASP A 74 -2.54 -5.28 20.97
N ALA A 75 -3.68 -5.46 20.28
CA ALA A 75 -4.84 -6.17 20.82
C ALA A 75 -4.54 -7.64 21.11
N ILE A 76 -3.79 -8.32 20.22
CA ILE A 76 -3.34 -9.71 20.45
C ILE A 76 -2.41 -9.78 21.65
N PHE A 77 -1.38 -8.93 21.71
CA PHE A 77 -0.42 -8.91 22.81
C PHE A 77 -1.09 -8.56 24.15
N LEU A 78 -2.05 -7.64 24.15
CA LEU A 78 -2.85 -7.32 25.33
C LEU A 78 -3.70 -8.52 25.78
N SER A 79 -4.35 -9.21 24.84
CA SER A 79 -5.17 -10.39 25.13
C SER A 79 -4.34 -11.52 25.74
N PHE A 80 -3.14 -11.79 25.20
CA PHE A 80 -2.20 -12.75 25.78
C PHE A 80 -1.76 -12.34 27.19
N ARG A 81 -1.48 -11.05 27.42
CA ARG A 81 -1.13 -10.55 28.76
C ARG A 81 -2.28 -10.74 29.75
N THR A 82 -3.52 -10.41 29.37
CA THR A 82 -4.69 -10.59 30.24
C THR A 82 -4.91 -12.04 30.65
N VAL A 83 -4.58 -13.00 29.78
CA VAL A 83 -4.77 -14.43 30.06
C VAL A 83 -3.57 -15.05 30.78
N LEU A 84 -2.34 -14.61 30.48
CA LEU A 84 -1.10 -15.22 31.01
C LEU A 84 -0.56 -14.53 32.26
N ASP A 85 -0.80 -13.23 32.44
CA ASP A 85 -0.19 -12.44 33.50
C ASP A 85 -1.16 -12.30 34.70
N ARG A 86 -0.83 -12.99 35.79
CA ARG A 86 -1.56 -12.89 37.08
C ARG A 86 -0.92 -11.88 38.04
N THR A 87 0.14 -11.19 37.63
CA THR A 87 0.95 -10.32 38.49
C THR A 87 0.88 -8.87 37.98
N ASP A 88 0.59 -7.93 38.89
CA ASP A 88 0.30 -6.50 38.64
C ASP A 88 1.55 -5.67 38.25
N ASN A 89 2.46 -6.23 37.45
CA ASN A 89 3.64 -5.50 36.95
C ASN A 89 3.26 -4.73 35.68
N LYS A 90 2.72 -3.52 35.90
CA LYS A 90 2.39 -2.52 34.87
C LYS A 90 3.63 -1.84 34.29
N GLU A 91 4.56 -2.61 33.74
CA GLU A 91 5.64 -2.00 32.95
C GLU A 91 5.06 -1.49 31.61
N GLU A 92 5.07 -0.17 31.43
CA GLU A 92 4.62 0.54 30.22
C GLU A 92 5.52 0.21 29.01
N LYS A 93 5.34 -0.97 28.42
CA LYS A 93 5.96 -1.29 27.13
C LYS A 93 5.23 -0.56 26.02
N LYS A 94 5.98 0.23 25.22
CA LYS A 94 5.45 0.94 24.06
C LYS A 94 4.70 -0.03 23.12
N PRO A 95 3.50 0.33 22.64
CA PRO A 95 2.76 -0.50 21.69
C PRO A 95 3.56 -0.71 20.41
N LEU A 96 3.47 -1.92 19.86
CA LEU A 96 4.17 -2.33 18.64
C LEU A 96 3.70 -1.52 17.43
N SER A 97 2.43 -1.10 17.43
CA SER A 97 1.89 -0.18 16.42
C SER A 97 2.66 1.14 16.31
N LYS A 98 3.21 1.66 17.43
CA LYS A 98 4.00 2.91 17.44
C LYS A 98 5.45 2.72 17.00
N LEU A 99 5.95 1.48 16.92
CA LEU A 99 7.31 1.17 16.49
C LEU A 99 7.42 1.05 14.96
N ILE A 100 6.30 0.83 14.27
CA ILE A 100 6.25 0.67 12.82
C ILE A 100 5.65 1.95 12.21
N SER A 101 6.50 2.89 11.80
CA SER A 101 6.12 4.12 11.09
C SER A 101 6.29 3.95 9.57
N PHE A 102 5.73 2.88 9.01
CA PHE A 102 5.86 2.58 7.58
C PHE A 102 4.74 3.26 6.78
N ASP A 103 5.07 4.02 5.73
CA ASP A 103 4.10 4.73 4.89
C ASP A 103 3.35 3.75 3.97
N TYR A 104 2.40 3.01 4.55
CA TYR A 104 1.58 2.02 3.83
C TYR A 104 0.56 2.68 2.90
N SER A 105 0.19 3.94 3.14
CA SER A 105 -0.82 4.67 2.36
C SER A 105 -0.38 4.87 0.91
N THR A 106 0.89 5.24 0.70
CA THR A 106 1.47 5.37 -0.63
C THR A 106 1.50 4.02 -1.36
N LEU A 107 1.93 2.96 -0.68
CA LEU A 107 2.00 1.61 -1.28
C LEU A 107 0.62 1.06 -1.63
N PHE A 108 -0.37 1.29 -0.78
CA PHE A 108 -1.75 0.88 -1.03
C PHE A 108 -2.33 1.60 -2.25
N SER A 109 -2.13 2.92 -2.34
CA SER A 109 -2.59 3.74 -3.47
C SER A 109 -1.96 3.32 -4.80
N VAL A 110 -0.65 3.04 -4.80
CA VAL A 110 0.06 2.51 -5.98
C VAL A 110 -0.41 1.09 -6.33
N GLY A 111 -0.65 0.24 -5.33
CA GLY A 111 -1.19 -1.09 -5.55
C GLY A 111 -2.58 -1.08 -6.19
N ILE A 112 -3.49 -0.20 -5.72
CA ILE A 112 -4.83 -0.02 -6.29
C ILE A 112 -4.74 0.51 -7.71
N SER A 113 -3.92 1.54 -7.96
CA SER A 113 -3.80 2.14 -9.29
C SER A 113 -3.34 1.10 -10.32
N LEU A 114 -2.32 0.29 -9.99
CA LEU A 114 -1.85 -0.81 -10.83
C LEU A 114 -2.91 -1.88 -11.03
N LEU A 115 -3.68 -2.22 -9.98
CA LEU A 115 -4.76 -3.19 -10.07
C LEU A 115 -5.88 -2.73 -11.01
N VAL A 116 -6.29 -1.45 -10.93
CA VAL A 116 -7.29 -0.86 -11.84
C VAL A 116 -6.79 -0.88 -13.28
N ILE A 117 -5.54 -0.50 -13.52
CA ILE A 117 -4.92 -0.52 -14.86
C ILE A 117 -4.88 -1.94 -15.42
N MET A 118 -4.48 -2.92 -14.60
CA MET A 118 -4.46 -4.32 -15.00
C MET A 118 -5.87 -4.84 -15.34
N LEU A 119 -6.88 -4.53 -14.51
CA LEU A 119 -8.26 -4.94 -14.76
C LEU A 119 -8.83 -4.32 -16.04
N ALA A 120 -8.50 -3.06 -16.32
CA ALA A 120 -8.86 -2.42 -17.58
C ALA A 120 -8.20 -3.11 -18.78
N ALA A 121 -6.90 -3.40 -18.68
CA ALA A 121 -6.17 -4.14 -19.73
C ALA A 121 -6.72 -5.56 -19.94
N LEU A 122 -7.09 -6.26 -18.86
CA LEU A 122 -7.71 -7.57 -18.92
C LEU A 122 -9.09 -7.53 -19.59
N SER A 123 -9.89 -6.51 -19.29
CA SER A 123 -11.20 -6.31 -19.92
C SER A 123 -11.06 -6.06 -21.42
N LEU A 124 -10.07 -5.26 -21.83
CA LEU A 124 -9.75 -5.03 -23.24
C LEU A 124 -9.20 -6.27 -23.95
N TYR A 125 -8.47 -7.13 -23.25
CA TYR A 125 -7.94 -8.37 -23.83
C TYR A 125 -9.04 -9.38 -24.19
N TYR A 126 -10.16 -9.36 -23.47
CA TYR A 126 -11.27 -10.30 -23.68
C TYR A 126 -12.42 -9.73 -24.55
N LEU A 127 -12.34 -8.45 -24.94
CA LEU A 127 -13.28 -7.80 -25.86
C LEU A 127 -12.90 -8.06 -27.31
#